data_AF-A0A850F7X1-F1
#
_entry.id   AF-A0A850F7X1-F1
#
_cell.length_a   1.000
_cell.length_b   1.000
_cell.length_c   1.000
_cell.angle_alpha   90.00
_cell.angle_beta   90.00
_cell.angle_gamma   90.00
#
_symmetry.space_group_name_H-M   'P 1'
#
loop_
_entity.id
_entity.type
_entity.pdbx_description
1 polymer ?
#
loop_
_entity_poly.entity_id
_entity_poly.type
_entity_poly.pdbx_seq_one_letter_code
_entity_poly.pdbx_strand_id
1 'polypeptide(L)'
;MSITSCDFLNAARRFCVQNDEASLRSVISRAYYAMFHEAMQSLTCVPEYAGNHHGNLIGYMITPAECKGEPFRERDLQGLGYSLKQMRDARNVADYRIMDATVSRDMAEQGISTAERYFTQWANLKSARA
;
A
#
# COMPACT_ATOMS: atom_id res chain seq x y z
N MET A 1 2.96 20.73 8.67
CA MET A 1 4.14 19.94 8.25
C MET A 1 3.65 18.84 7.32
N SER A 2 4.33 18.59 6.20
CA SER A 2 4.04 17.44 5.34
C SER A 2 4.50 16.13 6.00
N ILE A 3 3.89 15.01 5.60
CA ILE A 3 4.23 13.67 6.07
C ILE A 3 4.67 12.78 4.91
N THR A 4 5.33 11.68 5.22
CA THR A 4 5.89 10.69 4.29
C THR A 4 5.10 9.38 4.31
N SER A 5 5.40 8.48 3.35
CA SER A 5 4.87 7.11 3.34
C SER A 5 5.22 6.35 4.63
N CYS A 6 6.45 6.52 5.14
CA CYS A 6 6.91 5.96 6.41
C CYS A 6 6.09 6.42 7.62
N ASP A 7 5.60 7.67 7.63
CA ASP A 7 4.81 8.18 8.75
C ASP A 7 3.48 7.43 8.91
N PHE A 8 2.87 7.02 7.80
CA PHE A 8 1.70 6.14 7.81
C PHE A 8 2.03 4.76 8.39
N LEU A 9 3.14 4.14 7.99
CA LEU A 9 3.56 2.84 8.53
C LEU A 9 3.86 2.92 10.03
N ASN A 10 4.52 3.99 10.48
CA ASN A 10 4.76 4.24 11.89
C ASN A 10 3.46 4.47 12.67
N ALA A 11 2.47 5.15 12.08
CA ALA A 11 1.15 5.26 12.68
C ALA A 11 0.45 3.90 12.81
N ALA A 12 0.54 3.03 11.79
CA ALA A 12 0.01 1.68 11.84
C ALA A 12 0.60 0.89 13.02
N ARG A 13 1.93 0.93 13.20
CA ARG A 13 2.60 0.28 14.33
C ARG A 13 2.12 0.80 15.69
N ARG A 14 1.93 2.13 15.83
CA ARG A 14 1.42 2.72 17.08
C ARG A 14 0.00 2.26 17.40
N PHE A 15 -0.89 2.20 16.40
CA PHE A 15 -2.27 1.75 16.61
C PHE A 15 -2.36 0.26 16.94
N CYS A 16 -1.44 -0.57 16.43
CA CYS A 16 -1.43 -2.01 16.70
C CYS A 16 -1.16 -2.38 18.18
N VAL A 17 -0.60 -1.44 18.94
CA VAL A 17 -0.45 -1.58 20.40
C VAL A 17 -1.82 -1.62 21.08
N GLN A 18 -2.80 -0.90 20.54
CA GLN A 18 -4.17 -0.93 21.02
C GLN A 18 -4.86 -2.19 20.47
N ASN A 19 -5.58 -2.92 21.32
CA ASN A 19 -6.23 -4.20 20.97
C ASN A 19 -7.75 -4.07 20.84
N ASP A 20 -8.22 -2.91 20.39
CA ASP A 20 -9.62 -2.68 20.08
C ASP A 20 -9.83 -2.64 18.56
N GLU A 21 -11.06 -2.98 18.17
CA GLU A 21 -11.44 -3.15 16.77
C GLU A 21 -11.24 -1.87 15.92
N ALA A 22 -11.47 -0.69 16.49
CA ALA A 22 -11.33 0.56 15.75
C ALA A 22 -9.85 0.88 15.46
N SER A 23 -8.98 0.61 16.44
CA SER A 23 -7.54 0.69 16.26
C SER A 23 -7.02 -0.31 15.24
N LEU A 24 -7.44 -1.58 15.32
CA LEU A 24 -7.00 -2.63 14.39
C LEU A 24 -7.44 -2.35 12.94
N ARG A 25 -8.64 -1.80 12.73
CA ARG A 25 -9.07 -1.28 11.41
C ARG A 25 -8.17 -0.16 10.92
N SER A 26 -7.83 0.77 11.82
CA SER A 26 -6.94 1.88 11.51
C SER A 26 -5.53 1.40 11.14
N VAL A 27 -5.02 0.32 11.74
CA VAL A 27 -3.76 -0.31 11.35
C VAL A 27 -3.76 -0.68 9.86
N ILE A 28 -4.78 -1.42 9.40
CA ILE A 28 -4.88 -1.85 7.99
C ILE A 28 -4.98 -0.64 7.07
N SER A 29 -5.80 0.35 7.43
CA SER A 29 -5.93 1.61 6.68
C SER A 29 -4.59 2.32 6.52
N ARG A 30 -3.86 2.52 7.62
CA ARG A 30 -2.56 3.19 7.62
C ARG A 30 -1.48 2.38 6.87
N ALA A 31 -1.48 1.06 7.00
CA ALA A 31 -0.56 0.18 6.26
C ALA A 31 -0.79 0.32 4.73
N TYR A 32 -2.04 0.31 4.28
CA TYR A 32 -2.36 0.56 2.87
C TYR A 32 -1.90 1.94 2.40
N TYR A 33 -2.20 3.00 3.15
CA TYR A 33 -1.78 4.35 2.77
C TYR A 33 -0.26 4.50 2.70
N ALA A 34 0.48 3.83 3.59
CA ALA A 34 1.93 3.77 3.51
C ALA A 34 2.39 3.19 2.16
N MET A 35 1.84 2.04 1.75
CA MET A 35 2.17 1.40 0.47
C MET A 35 1.76 2.25 -0.75
N PHE A 36 0.57 2.86 -0.71
CA PHE A 36 0.07 3.71 -1.78
C PHE A 36 0.99 4.92 -2.00
N HIS A 37 1.34 5.63 -0.92
CA HIS A 37 2.21 6.80 -1.02
C HIS A 37 3.65 6.42 -1.38
N GLU A 38 4.16 5.26 -0.93
CA GLU A 38 5.48 4.77 -1.33
C GLU A 38 5.55 4.48 -2.83
N ALA A 39 4.50 3.88 -3.40
CA ALA A 39 4.40 3.64 -4.84
C ALA A 39 4.33 4.95 -5.63
N MET A 40 3.45 5.87 -5.23
CA MET A 40 3.33 7.19 -5.87
C MET A 40 4.63 8.00 -5.85
N GLN A 41 5.44 7.88 -4.78
CA GLN A 41 6.73 8.56 -4.67
C GLN A 41 7.86 7.86 -5.44
N SER A 42 7.74 6.55 -5.67
CA SER A 42 8.79 5.76 -6.32
C SER A 42 8.63 5.68 -7.84
N LEU A 43 7.40 5.79 -8.34
CA LEU A 43 7.08 5.80 -9.76
C LEU A 43 7.21 7.22 -10.34
N THR A 44 7.60 7.31 -11.61
CA THR A 44 7.95 8.59 -12.25
C THR A 44 7.11 8.91 -13.48
N CYS A 45 6.41 7.93 -14.03
CA CYS A 45 5.65 8.04 -15.27
C CYS A 45 4.13 7.84 -15.09
N VAL A 46 3.64 7.84 -13.84
CA VAL A 46 2.21 7.70 -13.54
C VAL A 46 1.43 8.88 -14.17
N PRO A 47 0.40 8.62 -15.00
CA PRO A 47 -0.44 9.67 -15.56
C PRO A 47 -1.20 10.46 -14.49
N GLU A 48 -1.52 11.71 -14.80
CA GLU A 48 -2.47 12.48 -13.98
C GLU A 48 -3.88 11.95 -14.18
N TYR A 49 -4.39 11.24 -13.17
CA TYR A 49 -5.76 10.72 -13.18
C TYR A 49 -6.75 11.72 -12.56
N ALA A 50 -7.88 11.97 -13.22
CA ALA A 50 -8.94 12.86 -12.73
C ALA A 50 -9.87 12.24 -11.65
N GLY A 51 -9.59 11.01 -11.20
CA GLY A 51 -10.40 10.29 -10.22
C GLY A 51 -9.82 8.92 -9.87
N ASN A 52 -10.47 8.17 -8.97
CA ASN A 52 -10.10 6.81 -8.53
C ASN A 52 -8.57 6.55 -8.45
N HIS A 53 -7.81 7.45 -7.82
CA HIS A 53 -6.35 7.38 -7.80
C HIS A 53 -5.82 6.03 -7.30
N HIS A 54 -6.50 5.43 -6.33
CA HIS A 54 -6.17 4.10 -5.81
C HIS A 54 -6.30 2.99 -6.87
N GLY A 55 -7.39 2.97 -7.61
CA GLY A 55 -7.61 1.96 -8.66
C GLY A 55 -6.73 2.17 -9.86
N ASN A 56 -6.56 3.43 -10.26
CA ASN A 56 -5.76 3.78 -11.43
C ASN A 56 -4.27 3.49 -11.20
N LEU A 57 -3.74 3.80 -10.01
CA LEU A 57 -2.36 3.43 -9.67
C LEU A 57 -2.15 1.91 -9.69
N ILE A 58 -3.10 1.14 -9.12
CA ILE A 58 -3.03 -0.32 -9.17
C ILE A 58 -3.07 -0.81 -10.63
N GLY A 59 -4.01 -0.30 -11.43
CA GLY A 59 -4.18 -0.63 -12.85
C GLY A 59 -2.90 -0.38 -13.65
N TYR A 60 -2.30 0.80 -13.45
CA TYR A 60 -1.02 1.19 -14.01
C TYR A 60 0.09 0.19 -13.69
N MET A 61 0.24 -0.18 -12.42
CA MET A 61 1.30 -1.10 -11.99
C MET A 61 1.10 -2.52 -12.51
N ILE A 62 -0.14 -3.01 -12.62
CA ILE A 62 -0.42 -4.39 -13.05
C ILE A 62 -0.49 -4.56 -14.57
N THR A 63 -0.57 -3.47 -15.34
CA THR A 63 -0.69 -3.49 -16.80
C THR A 63 0.65 -3.12 -17.45
N PRO A 64 1.41 -4.09 -18.00
CA PRO A 64 2.78 -3.84 -18.50
C PRO A 64 2.85 -2.72 -19.54
N ALA A 65 1.87 -2.66 -20.44
CA ALA A 65 1.79 -1.63 -21.47
C ALA A 65 1.64 -0.20 -20.91
N GLU A 66 1.07 -0.05 -19.71
CA GLU A 66 0.89 1.25 -19.05
C GLU A 66 2.16 1.67 -18.30
N CYS A 67 2.87 0.75 -17.64
CA CYS A 67 4.05 1.05 -16.84
C CYS A 67 5.40 0.89 -17.56
N LYS A 68 5.42 0.58 -18.86
CA LYS A 68 6.64 0.42 -19.69
C LYS A 68 7.61 1.61 -19.69
N GLY A 69 7.16 2.79 -19.29
CA GLY A 69 7.99 4.00 -19.19
C GLY A 69 8.83 4.06 -17.92
N GLU A 70 8.51 3.24 -16.92
CA GLU A 70 9.22 3.25 -15.65
C GLU A 70 10.61 2.61 -15.76
N PRO A 71 11.57 3.05 -14.93
CA PRO A 71 12.92 2.49 -14.90
C PRO A 71 12.99 1.16 -14.13
N PHE A 72 11.90 0.40 -14.07
CA PHE A 72 11.77 -0.86 -13.34
C PHE A 72 11.23 -1.94 -14.26
N ARG A 73 11.57 -3.21 -14.01
CA ARG A 73 11.02 -4.30 -14.80
C ARG A 73 9.52 -4.40 -14.55
N GLU A 74 8.75 -4.49 -15.63
CA GLU A 74 7.29 -4.59 -15.58
C GLU A 74 6.81 -5.68 -14.63
N ARG A 75 7.45 -6.85 -14.63
CA ARG A 75 7.11 -7.98 -13.74
C ARG A 75 7.24 -7.63 -12.25
N ASP A 76 8.23 -6.83 -11.88
CA ASP A 76 8.43 -6.41 -10.49
C ASP A 76 7.33 -5.42 -10.08
N LEU A 77 6.98 -4.49 -10.98
CA LEU A 77 5.86 -3.57 -10.79
C LEU A 77 4.52 -4.29 -10.68
N GLN A 78 4.29 -5.31 -11.51
CA GLN A 78 3.08 -6.14 -11.42
C GLN A 78 2.96 -6.83 -10.07
N GLY A 79 4.06 -7.42 -9.56
CA GLY A 79 4.08 -8.05 -8.24
C GLY A 79 3.71 -7.07 -7.12
N LEU A 80 4.29 -5.88 -7.15
CA LEU A 80 3.93 -4.79 -6.23
C LEU A 80 2.47 -4.34 -6.41
N GLY A 81 2.01 -4.18 -7.66
CA GLY A 81 0.63 -3.79 -7.97
C GLY A 81 -0.40 -4.77 -7.42
N TYR A 82 -0.15 -6.08 -7.50
CA TYR A 82 -1.02 -7.09 -6.90
C TYR A 82 -1.00 -7.04 -5.36
N SER A 83 0.17 -6.83 -4.75
CA SER A 83 0.27 -6.62 -3.30
C SER A 83 -0.54 -5.40 -2.85
N LEU A 84 -0.40 -4.28 -3.57
CA LEU A 84 -1.16 -3.05 -3.32
C LEU A 84 -2.66 -3.25 -3.51
N LYS A 85 -3.08 -4.04 -4.51
CA LYS A 85 -4.48 -4.43 -4.70
C LYS A 85 -5.02 -5.21 -3.50
N GLN A 86 -4.31 -6.23 -3.05
CA GLN A 86 -4.72 -7.05 -1.91
C GLN A 86 -4.89 -6.20 -0.65
N MET A 87 -3.96 -5.27 -0.40
CA MET A 87 -4.05 -4.36 0.73
C MET A 87 -5.14 -3.30 0.58
N ARG A 88 -5.48 -2.87 -0.65
CA ARG A 88 -6.66 -2.04 -0.89
C ARG A 88 -7.95 -2.79 -0.55
N ASP A 89 -8.04 -4.06 -0.96
CA ASP A 89 -9.21 -4.89 -0.69
C ASP A 89 -9.36 -5.09 0.84
N ALA A 90 -8.27 -5.38 1.55
CA ALA A 90 -8.26 -5.46 3.01
C ALA A 90 -8.66 -4.13 3.68
N ARG A 91 -8.14 -3.00 3.18
CA ARG A 91 -8.56 -1.67 3.64
C ARG A 91 -10.05 -1.46 3.43
N ASN A 92 -10.61 -1.80 2.27
CA ASN A 92 -12.03 -1.59 2.00
C ASN A 92 -12.90 -2.35 3.01
N VAL A 93 -12.49 -3.56 3.40
CA VAL A 93 -13.13 -4.30 4.50
C VAL A 93 -12.98 -3.53 5.82
N ALA A 94 -11.77 -3.13 6.18
CA ALA A 94 -11.51 -2.44 7.45
C ALA A 94 -12.27 -1.12 7.59
N ASP A 95 -12.27 -0.28 6.55
CA ASP A 95 -12.81 1.08 6.56
C ASP A 95 -14.34 1.10 6.35
N TYR A 96 -14.91 0.19 5.55
CA TYR A 96 -16.31 0.28 5.11
C TYR A 96 -17.21 -0.86 5.58
N ARG A 97 -16.67 -2.05 5.85
CA ARG A 97 -17.45 -3.21 6.32
C ARG A 97 -17.49 -3.25 7.85
N ILE A 98 -18.16 -2.26 8.43
CA ILE A 98 -18.16 -2.02 9.89
C ILE A 98 -19.17 -2.92 10.62
N MET A 99 -20.30 -3.23 9.99
CA MET A 99 -21.38 -4.02 10.60
C MET A 99 -21.31 -5.52 10.28
N ASP A 100 -20.55 -5.89 9.24
CA ASP A 100 -20.60 -7.20 8.60
C ASP A 100 -19.23 -7.89 8.49
N ALA A 101 -18.19 -7.31 9.09
CA ALA A 101 -16.87 -7.91 9.22
C ALA A 101 -16.23 -7.52 10.56
N THR A 102 -15.28 -8.32 11.04
CA THR A 102 -14.43 -8.02 12.21
C THR A 102 -12.96 -8.09 11.77
N VAL A 103 -12.10 -7.25 12.34
CA VAL A 103 -10.68 -7.18 12.05
C VAL A 103 -9.90 -7.70 13.25
N SER A 104 -9.34 -8.89 13.13
CA SER A 104 -8.51 -9.45 14.19
C SER A 104 -7.14 -8.77 14.26
N ARG A 105 -6.47 -8.94 15.40
CA ARG A 105 -5.07 -8.56 15.58
C ARG A 105 -4.17 -9.17 14.50
N ASP A 106 -4.34 -10.46 14.21
CA ASP A 106 -3.57 -11.16 13.19
C ASP A 106 -3.72 -10.51 11.80
N MET A 107 -4.93 -10.06 11.44
CA MET A 107 -5.16 -9.35 10.18
C MET A 107 -4.44 -8.00 10.14
N ALA A 108 -4.45 -7.27 11.26
CA ALA A 108 -3.75 -5.99 11.39
C ALA A 108 -2.22 -6.16 11.32
N GLU A 109 -1.68 -7.15 12.02
CA GLU A 109 -0.25 -7.50 12.01
C GLU A 109 0.20 -7.99 10.63
N GLN A 110 -0.62 -8.79 9.95
CA GLN A 110 -0.39 -9.16 8.55
C GLN A 110 -0.36 -7.93 7.63
N GLY A 111 -1.21 -6.93 7.88
CA GLY A 111 -1.19 -5.66 7.16
C GLY A 111 0.14 -4.90 7.32
N ILE A 112 0.67 -4.83 8.56
CA ILE A 112 1.98 -4.24 8.84
C ILE A 112 3.09 -5.03 8.13
N SER A 113 3.13 -6.36 8.29
CA SER A 113 4.16 -7.21 7.68
C SER A 113 4.16 -7.09 6.16
N THR A 114 2.98 -7.01 5.55
CA THR A 114 2.81 -6.80 4.10
C THR A 114 3.39 -5.45 3.67
N ALA A 115 3.08 -4.38 4.39
CA ALA A 115 3.64 -3.05 4.12
C ALA A 115 5.17 -3.01 4.30
N GLU A 116 5.72 -3.66 5.33
CA GLU A 116 7.17 -3.73 5.55
C GLU A 116 7.88 -4.43 4.39
N ARG A 117 7.37 -5.58 3.96
CA ARG A 117 7.90 -6.30 2.79
C ARG A 117 7.81 -5.46 1.52
N TYR A 118 6.73 -4.71 1.35
CA TYR A 118 6.53 -3.81 0.22
C TYR A 118 7.60 -2.70 0.17
N PHE A 119 7.92 -2.10 1.32
CA PHE A 119 8.99 -1.11 1.42
C PHE A 119 10.36 -1.72 1.14
N THR A 120 10.64 -2.94 1.64
CA THR A 120 11.88 -3.65 1.31
C THR A 120 12.00 -3.92 -0.19
N GLN A 121 10.92 -4.33 -0.85
CA GLN A 121 10.92 -4.54 -2.31
C GLN A 121 11.20 -3.24 -3.08
N TRP A 122 10.57 -2.13 -2.69
CA TRP A 122 10.86 -0.82 -3.27
C TRP A 122 12.30 -0.38 -3.04
N ALA A 123 12.84 -0.57 -1.83
CA ALA A 123 14.24 -0.27 -1.54
C ALA A 123 15.18 -1.06 -2.47
N ASN A 124 14.95 -2.37 -2.62
CA ASN A 124 15.75 -3.22 -3.51
C ASN A 124 15.69 -2.76 -4.97
N LEU A 125 14.49 -2.43 -5.49
CA LEU A 125 14.33 -1.93 -6.85
C LEU A 125 15.04 -0.60 -7.07
N LYS A 126 14.96 0.31 -6.08
CA LYS A 126 15.64 1.61 -6.14
C LYS A 126 17.15 1.48 -6.05
N SER A 127 17.67 0.54 -5.26
CA SER A 127 19.11 0.27 -5.14
C SER A 127 19.70 -0.46 -6.34
N ALA A 128 18.93 -1.33 -7.01
CA ALA A 128 19.34 -1.99 -8.25
C ALA A 128 19.45 -1.04 -9.46
N ARG A 129 19.06 0.23 -9.29
CA ARG A 129 19.16 1.31 -10.27
C ARG A 129 20.51 2.06 -10.21
N ALA A 130 21.45 1.62 -9.37
CA ALA A 130 22.79 2.19 -9.21
C ALA A 130 23.84 1.40 -10.03
#